data_AF-A0A0F6QUS9-F1
#
_entry.id   AF-A0A0F6QUS9-F1
#
_cell.length_a   1.000
_cell.length_b   1.000
_cell.length_c   1.000
_cell.angle_alpha   90.00
_cell.angle_beta   90.00
_cell.angle_gamma   90.00
#
_symmetry.space_group_name_H-M   'P 1'
#
loop_
_entity.id
_entity.type
_entity.pdbx_description
1 polymer ?
#
loop_
_entity_poly.entity_id
_entity_poly.type
_entity_poly.pdbx_seq_one_letter_code
_entity_poly.pdbx_strand_id
1 'polypeptide(L)' 'VDRILNKYLDQEFTDQVEQEFIDRGVELRLGETVTRFEGETSVESVVTNKGRVETDMVIMCVGFRPNTELLKGKVDM' A
#
# COMPACT_ATOMS: atom_id res chain seq x y z
N VAL A 1 6.49 5.21 4.77
CA VAL A 1 6.97 3.97 5.40
C VAL A 1 8.07 3.47 4.51
N ASP A 2 9.24 3.25 5.10
CA ASP A 2 10.49 3.20 4.33
C ASP A 2 11.05 1.78 4.24
N ARG A 3 10.29 0.78 4.71
CA ARG A 3 10.63 -0.64 4.74
C ARG A 3 9.37 -1.51 4.71
N ILE A 4 9.37 -2.62 3.98
CA ILE A 4 8.23 -3.55 3.96
C ILE A 4 8.12 -4.32 5.28
N LEU A 5 6.94 -4.85 5.60
CA LEU A 5 6.70 -5.72 6.77
C LEU A 5 7.21 -5.15 8.12
N ASN A 6 7.36 -3.84 8.23
CA ASN A 6 8.03 -3.16 9.35
C ASN A 6 7.36 -3.33 10.71
N LYS A 7 6.09 -3.77 10.74
CA LYS A 7 5.35 -4.10 11.96
C LYS A 7 5.51 -5.56 12.41
N TYR A 8 6.08 -6.42 11.57
CA TYR A 8 6.11 -7.87 11.78
C TYR A 8 7.53 -8.42 11.90
N LEU A 9 8.49 -7.84 11.18
CA LEU A 9 9.85 -8.36 11.07
C LEU A 9 10.90 -7.26 11.27
N ASP A 10 12.02 -7.66 11.85
CA ASP A 10 13.22 -6.85 11.95
C ASP A 10 13.87 -6.65 10.58
N GLN A 11 14.72 -5.61 10.49
CA GLN A 11 15.27 -5.15 9.23
C GLN A 11 16.08 -6.25 8.50
N GLU A 12 16.90 -7.02 9.22
CA GLU A 12 17.74 -8.07 8.61
C GLU A 12 16.92 -9.14 7.84
N PHE A 13 15.65 -9.35 8.22
CA PHE A 13 14.76 -10.26 7.52
C PHE A 13 14.08 -9.58 6.34
N THR A 14 13.63 -8.33 6.51
CA THR A 14 12.93 -7.62 5.44
C THR A 14 13.86 -7.23 4.31
N ASP A 15 15.14 -6.95 4.59
CA ASP A 15 16.14 -6.63 3.57
C ASP A 15 16.31 -7.81 2.59
N GLN A 16 16.28 -9.05 3.10
CA GLN A 16 16.30 -10.25 2.24
C GLN A 16 15.03 -10.38 1.40
N VAL A 17 13.86 -10.07 1.97
CA VAL A 17 12.58 -10.12 1.24
C VAL A 17 12.49 -9.02 0.18
N GLU A 18 12.98 -7.81 0.48
CA GLU A 18 13.04 -6.71 -0.48
C GLU A 18 13.95 -7.07 -1.66
N GLN A 19 15.11 -7.67 -1.38
CA GLN A 19 16.02 -8.15 -2.42
C GLN A 19 15.37 -9.23 -3.29
N GLU A 20 14.68 -10.20 -2.68
CA GLU A 20 13.97 -11.25 -3.42
C GLU A 20 12.88 -10.70 -4.34
N PHE A 21 12.16 -9.66 -3.90
CA PHE A 21 11.18 -8.96 -4.74
C PHE A 21 11.85 -8.25 -5.92
N ILE A 22 12.93 -7.51 -5.68
CA ILE A 22 13.69 -6.82 -6.72
C ILE A 22 14.26 -7.82 -7.73
N ASP A 23 14.85 -8.92 -7.26
CA ASP A 23 15.43 -9.98 -8.10
C ASP A 23 14.37 -10.66 -8.99
N ARG A 24 13.10 -10.66 -8.55
CA ARG A 24 11.95 -11.14 -9.31
C ARG A 24 11.28 -10.07 -10.19
N GLY A 25 11.86 -8.87 -10.25
CA GLY A 25 11.39 -7.78 -11.11
C GLY A 25 10.26 -6.94 -10.50
N VAL A 26 10.04 -6.99 -9.19
CA VAL A 26 9.08 -6.11 -8.51
C VAL A 26 9.74 -4.76 -8.20
N GLU A 27 9.11 -3.67 -8.64
CA GLU A 27 9.55 -2.32 -8.31
C GLU A 27 9.02 -1.90 -6.93
N LEU A 28 9.94 -1.71 -5.97
CA LEU A 28 9.59 -1.25 -4.61
C LEU A 28 9.63 0.28 -4.53
N ARG A 29 8.45 0.91 -4.55
CA ARG A 29 8.29 2.36 -4.40
C ARG A 29 8.00 2.77 -2.95
N LEU A 30 8.99 2.60 -2.07
CA LEU A 30 8.85 2.87 -0.63
C LEU A 30 8.86 4.38 -0.31
N GLY A 31 8.26 4.73 0.82
CA GLY A 31 8.12 6.13 1.24
C GLY A 31 7.31 7.00 0.27
N GLU A 32 6.54 6.39 -0.65
CA GLU A 32 5.63 7.07 -1.55
C GLU A 32 4.20 6.99 -1.03
N THR A 33 3.48 8.11 -1.18
CA THR A 33 2.07 8.23 -0.81
C THR A 33 1.25 8.40 -2.07
N VAL A 34 0.30 7.50 -2.32
CA VAL A 34 -0.71 7.65 -3.37
C VAL A 34 -1.59 8.86 -3.06
N THR A 35 -1.74 9.76 -4.02
CA THR A 35 -2.53 10.99 -3.90
C THR A 35 -3.85 10.92 -4.65
N ARG A 36 -3.86 10.29 -5.83
CA ARG A 36 -5.08 10.05 -6.63
C ARG A 36 -4.86 8.95 -7.66
N PHE A 37 -5.96 8.46 -8.21
CA PHE A 37 -6.01 7.63 -9.41
C PHE A 37 -6.49 8.48 -10.58
N GLU A 38 -5.95 8.24 -11.77
CA GLU A 38 -6.37 8.89 -13.01
C GLU A 38 -6.80 7.84 -14.04
N GLY A 39 -7.79 8.21 -14.86
CA GLY A 39 -8.37 7.43 -15.94
C GLY A 39 -9.84 7.80 -16.14
N GLU A 40 -10.39 7.55 -17.33
CA GLU A 40 -11.77 7.95 -17.66
C GLU A 40 -12.81 6.89 -17.27
N THR A 41 -12.62 5.66 -17.74
CA THR A 41 -13.54 4.53 -17.49
C THR A 41 -12.93 3.47 -16.57
N SER A 42 -11.61 3.28 -16.67
CA SER A 42 -10.79 2.42 -15.82
C SER A 42 -9.55 3.18 -15.37
N VAL A 43 -8.80 2.65 -14.41
CA VAL A 43 -7.51 3.25 -14.03
C VAL A 43 -6.54 3.18 -15.21
N GLU A 44 -5.82 4.27 -15.42
CA GLU A 44 -4.74 4.39 -16.41
C GLU A 44 -3.43 4.79 -15.73
N SER A 45 -3.50 5.44 -14.55
CA SER A 45 -2.33 5.69 -13.73
C SER A 45 -2.63 5.93 -12.26
N VAL A 46 -1.60 5.72 -11.43
CA VAL A 46 -1.56 6.11 -10.03
C VAL A 46 -0.64 7.32 -9.89
N VAL A 47 -1.14 8.38 -9.26
CA VAL A 47 -0.32 9.57 -8.96
C VAL A 47 0.10 9.53 -7.50
N THR A 48 1.40 9.63 -7.25
CA THR A 48 1.99 9.68 -5.91
C THR A 48 2.58 11.07 -5.63
N ASN A 49 3.03 11.30 -4.40
CA ASN A 49 3.79 12.50 -4.05
C ASN A 49 5.20 12.55 -4.69
N LYS A 50 5.66 11.47 -5.34
CA LYS A 50 6.98 11.41 -6.00
C LYS A 50 6.92 11.14 -7.50
N GLY A 51 5.74 10.95 -8.08
CA GLY A 51 5.61 10.73 -9.52
C GLY A 51 4.27 10.16 -9.97
N ARG A 52 4.29 9.56 -11.16
CA ARG A 52 3.14 8.91 -11.81
C ARG A 52 3.57 7.52 -12.26
N VAL A 53 2.71 6.54 -12.04
CA VAL A 53 2.90 5.15 -12.47
C VAL A 53 1.75 4.78 -13.40
N GLU A 54 2.05 4.45 -14.66
CA GLU A 54 1.05 3.94 -15.61
C GLU A 54 0.69 2.49 -15.26
N THR A 55 -0.61 2.21 -15.18
CA THR A 55 -1.11 0.87 -14.86
C THR A 55 -2.58 0.76 -15.25
N ASP A 56 -3.00 -0.44 -15.62
CA ASP A 56 -4.39 -0.80 -15.93
C ASP A 56 -5.12 -1.43 -14.73
N MET A 57 -4.40 -1.73 -13.64
CA MET A 57 -4.94 -2.35 -12.42
C MET A 57 -4.29 -1.80 -11.15
N VAL A 58 -5.10 -1.64 -10.11
CA VAL A 58 -4.65 -1.26 -8.76
C VAL A 58 -5.29 -2.19 -7.73
N ILE A 59 -4.49 -2.75 -6.83
CA ILE A 59 -4.94 -3.56 -5.70
C ILE A 59 -4.65 -2.81 -4.39
N MET A 60 -5.69 -2.52 -3.62
CA MET A 60 -5.59 -1.71 -2.40
C MET A 60 -5.38 -2.59 -1.15
N CYS A 61 -4.12 -2.75 -0.74
CA CYS A 61 -3.72 -3.56 0.41
C CYS A 61 -3.41 -2.74 1.68
N VAL A 62 -4.20 -1.69 1.97
CA VAL A 62 -3.89 -0.72 3.06
C VAL A 62 -4.38 -1.11 4.46
N GLY A 63 -5.12 -2.22 4.57
CA GLY A 63 -5.69 -2.73 5.82
C GLY A 63 -7.23 -2.68 5.83
N PHE A 64 -7.81 -2.87 7.01
CA PHE A 64 -9.25 -3.04 7.20
C PHE A 64 -9.76 -2.15 8.33
N ARG A 65 -10.99 -1.66 8.18
CA ARG A 65 -11.73 -0.96 9.25
C ARG A 65 -12.82 -1.91 9.79
N PRO A 66 -12.84 -2.22 11.10
CA PRO A 66 -13.94 -2.97 11.70
C PRO A 66 -15.29 -2.27 11.50
N ASN A 67 -16.33 -3.02 11.10
CA ASN A 67 -17.69 -2.52 10.91
C ASN A 67 -18.46 -2.44 12.24
N THR A 68 -18.07 -1.50 13.10
CA THR A 68 -18.62 -1.36 14.47
C THR A 68 -19.80 -0.40 14.60
N GLU A 69 -20.39 0.06 13.48
CA GLU A 69 -21.47 1.06 13.49
C GLU A 69 -22.69 0.62 14.33
N LEU A 70 -22.99 -0.68 14.37
CA LEU A 70 -24.11 -1.22 15.16
C LEU A 70 -23.95 -1.03 16.69
N LEU A 71 -22.71 -0.81 17.15
CA LEU A 71 -22.35 -0.68 18.56
C LEU A 71 -22.30 0.79 19.03
N LYS A 72 -22.42 1.75 18.11
CA LYS A 72 -22.32 3.19 18.42
C LYS A 72 -23.32 3.59 19.51
N GLY A 73 -22.80 4.12 20.63
CA GLY A 73 -23.59 4.55 21.79
C GLY A 73 -24.19 3.41 22.63
N LYS A 74 -23.86 2.14 22.35
CA LYS A 74 -24.35 0.97 23.10
C LYS A 74 -23.29 0.34 24.01
N VAL A 75 -22.03 0.59 23.72
CA VAL A 75 -20.88 0.15 24.50
C VAL A 75 -19.95 1.35 24.68
N ASP A 76 -19.16 1.33 25.76
CA ASP A 76 -18.04 2.27 25.90
C ASP A 76 -16.96 1.86 24.89
N MET A 77 -16.58 2.78 24.02
CA MET A 77 -15.74 2.53 22.83
C MET A 77 -14.35 3.14 23.02
#